data_AF-A0A0B0P2U4-F1
#
_entry.id   AF-A0A0B0P2U4-F1
#
_cell.length_a   1.000
_cell.length_b   1.000
_cell.length_c   1.000
_cell.angle_alpha   90.00
_cell.angle_beta   90.00
_cell.angle_gamma   90.00
#
_symmetry.space_group_name_H-M   'P 1'
#
loop_
_entity.id
_entity.type
_entity.pdbx_description
1 polymer ?
#
loop_
_entity_poly.entity_id
_entity_poly.type
_entity_poly.pdbx_seq_one_letter_code
_entity_poly.pdbx_strand_id
1 'polypeptide(L)'
;MRRRGLDFRRPVRKRFPNVVWWTVCGILVLVLIVVLSREGQTESKPTISRKPYRRDRIMEGVTVTDEMLSSNSVTRQLTDQISLAKAFVVIAKESNNLQFAWELSAQIRNSQALLSNAATRRTPLTVGESETAIRDMALLLYQAQQLHYDSATMLMRLRAKIQTLEEQMSSANEKSSKYGQIAAEEVPKSLYCLGVRLTTEWFGNPNLQKKHRERKQMDAKLKDNSMYHFCIFSDNILASSVVVNSTALNSKNPDKIVFHLVTDEINYAAMKAWFTVNSFRGVAVEVQKFEDFKWLNASYVPVLKQLQDSETQSYYFSGHNDDGRTPIKFRNPKYLSMLNHLRFYIPEVYPALKKVVFLDDDIVVQKDLSGLFSIDLNGNVNGAVETCMETFHRYHKYLNYSHPLIRSHFDPDACGWAFGMNVFDLVAWRKRNVTGIYHYWQERNVDRTLWKLGTLPPGLLTFYGLTEALDPSWHVLGLGYTNVDSQLIEKGAVLHFNGNSKPWLKIGIEKYKPLWEKYVDYSHPLLQQCNFH
;
A
#
# COMPACT_ATOMS: atom_id res chain seq x y z
N MET A 1 22.55 6.98 53.24
CA MET A 1 23.06 8.34 52.94
C MET A 1 22.75 8.68 51.48
N ARG A 2 22.08 9.81 51.25
CA ARG A 2 21.75 10.39 49.93
C ARG A 2 22.99 11.04 49.29
N ARG A 3 23.11 10.94 47.95
CA ARG A 3 23.40 12.02 46.96
C ARG A 3 23.54 11.36 45.57
N ARG A 4 22.53 11.46 44.69
CA ARG A 4 22.24 12.52 43.68
C ARG A 4 22.59 12.00 42.28
N GLY A 5 21.58 11.50 41.56
CA GLY A 5 21.59 11.39 40.11
C GLY A 5 21.27 12.75 39.49
N LEU A 6 21.89 13.03 38.35
CA LEU A 6 21.64 14.20 37.50
C LEU A 6 20.28 14.04 36.81
N ASP A 7 19.32 14.87 37.18
CA ASP A 7 18.03 15.03 36.50
C ASP A 7 18.24 15.71 35.14
N PHE A 8 18.06 15.00 34.03
CA PHE A 8 17.65 15.62 32.78
C PHE A 8 16.14 15.93 32.88
N ARG A 9 15.84 17.14 33.34
CA ARG A 9 14.48 17.72 33.35
C ARG A 9 13.88 17.72 31.94
N ARG A 10 12.74 17.07 31.75
CA ARG A 10 11.78 17.36 30.67
C ARG A 10 11.36 18.83 30.76
N PRO A 11 11.15 19.55 29.64
CA PRO A 11 10.68 20.92 29.69
C PRO A 11 9.26 20.95 30.26
N VAL A 12 9.10 21.71 31.35
CA VAL A 12 7.81 22.08 31.91
C VAL A 12 7.01 22.79 30.82
N ARG A 13 5.87 22.21 30.43
CA ARG A 13 4.88 22.84 29.57
C ARG A 13 4.43 24.12 30.28
N LYS A 14 4.98 25.27 29.88
CA LYS A 14 4.56 26.58 30.38
C LYS A 14 3.06 26.71 30.10
N ARG A 15 2.24 26.63 31.14
CA ARG A 15 0.86 27.13 31.09
C ARG A 15 0.99 28.62 30.83
N PHE A 16 0.77 29.03 29.59
CA PHE A 16 0.62 30.44 29.27
C PHE A 16 -0.57 30.96 30.09
N PRO A 17 -0.41 32.09 30.81
CA PRO A 17 -1.52 32.64 31.57
C PRO A 17 -2.66 32.96 30.61
N ASN A 18 -3.91 32.71 31.02
CA ASN A 18 -5.09 33.00 30.19
C ASN A 18 -5.03 34.43 29.62
N VAL A 19 -4.43 35.38 30.35
CA VAL A 19 -4.18 36.77 29.92
C VAL A 19 -3.38 36.87 28.60
N VAL A 20 -2.43 35.99 28.33
CA VAL A 20 -1.67 35.97 27.06
C VAL A 20 -2.53 35.44 25.91
N TRP A 21 -3.42 34.49 26.19
CA TRP A 21 -4.37 34.00 25.19
C TRP A 21 -5.45 35.04 24.88
N TRP A 22 -5.97 35.72 25.91
CA TRP A 22 -6.93 36.82 25.75
C TRP A 22 -6.31 38.04 25.04
N THR A 23 -5.03 38.35 25.28
CA THR A 23 -4.34 39.43 24.56
C THR A 23 -4.03 39.07 23.12
N VAL A 24 -3.64 37.83 22.81
CA VAL A 24 -3.42 37.38 21.42
C VAL A 24 -4.75 37.30 20.66
N CYS A 25 -5.82 36.79 21.27
CA CYS A 25 -7.16 36.83 20.67
C CYS A 25 -7.68 38.27 20.52
N GLY A 26 -7.43 39.15 21.49
CA GLY A 26 -7.76 40.57 21.41
C GLY A 26 -7.02 41.30 20.28
N ILE A 27 -5.74 40.99 20.08
CA ILE A 27 -4.92 41.53 18.98
C ILE A 27 -5.41 40.98 17.63
N LEU A 28 -5.74 39.69 17.54
CA LEU A 28 -6.27 39.10 16.31
C LEU A 28 -7.64 39.67 15.93
N VAL A 29 -8.50 39.93 16.91
CA VAL A 29 -9.81 40.60 16.70
C VAL A 29 -9.61 42.07 16.33
N LEU A 30 -8.66 42.78 16.95
CA LEU A 30 -8.31 44.15 16.56
C LEU A 30 -7.74 44.22 15.14
N VAL A 31 -6.91 43.26 14.74
CA VAL A 31 -6.40 43.16 13.36
C VAL A 31 -7.52 42.84 12.38
N LEU A 32 -8.44 41.94 12.72
CA LEU A 32 -9.63 41.65 11.90
C LEU A 32 -10.55 42.86 11.78
N ILE A 33 -10.75 43.62 12.86
CA ILE A 33 -11.51 44.87 12.86
C ILE A 33 -10.79 45.92 12.01
N VAL A 34 -9.47 46.07 12.09
CA VAL A 34 -8.70 47.02 11.26
C VAL A 34 -8.73 46.64 9.78
N VAL A 35 -8.72 45.34 9.45
CA VAL A 35 -8.81 44.86 8.07
C VAL A 35 -10.24 45.03 7.52
N LEU A 36 -11.26 44.75 8.31
CA LEU A 36 -12.67 44.91 7.91
C LEU A 36 -13.15 46.38 7.94
N SER A 37 -12.58 47.22 8.81
CA SER A 37 -12.84 48.67 8.84
C SER A 37 -12.14 49.40 7.69
N ARG A 38 -11.14 48.76 7.05
CA ARG A 38 -10.53 49.26 5.81
C ARG A 38 -11.39 49.06 4.56
N GLU A 39 -12.47 48.28 4.66
CA GLU A 39 -13.37 47.99 3.54
C GLU A 39 -14.65 48.85 3.55
N GLY A 40 -14.78 49.75 4.53
CA GLY A 40 -15.99 50.54 4.75
C GLY A 40 -15.74 51.99 5.15
N GLN A 41 -14.97 52.75 4.37
CA GLN A 41 -15.23 54.20 4.23
C GLN A 41 -14.61 54.76 2.96
N THR A 42 -15.52 55.08 2.04
CA THR A 42 -15.40 55.99 0.93
C THR A 42 -14.93 57.35 1.45
N GLU A 43 -13.75 57.81 1.05
CA GLU A 43 -13.42 59.24 1.10
C GLU A 43 -12.65 59.69 -0.16
N SER A 44 -13.30 60.64 -0.84
CA SER A 44 -12.80 61.66 -1.75
C SER A 44 -11.48 61.40 -2.49
N LYS A 45 -11.63 61.16 -3.80
CA LYS A 45 -10.57 61.34 -4.81
C LYS A 45 -9.82 62.67 -4.60
N PRO A 46 -8.48 62.68 -4.55
CA PRO A 46 -7.73 63.92 -4.67
C PRO A 46 -7.84 64.44 -6.10
N THR A 47 -8.11 65.74 -6.18
CA THR A 47 -8.20 66.55 -7.39
C THR A 47 -6.88 66.50 -8.15
N ILE A 48 -6.85 65.80 -9.28
CA ILE A 48 -5.72 65.89 -10.21
C ILE A 48 -5.76 67.28 -10.86
N SER A 49 -4.87 68.14 -10.38
CA SER A 49 -4.54 69.42 -10.97
C SER A 49 -4.17 69.25 -12.45
N ARG A 50 -4.94 69.90 -13.32
CA ARG A 50 -4.60 70.14 -14.74
C ARG A 50 -3.21 70.81 -14.83
N LYS A 51 -2.22 70.09 -15.35
CA LYS A 51 -1.12 70.69 -16.13
C LYS A 51 -1.19 70.13 -17.55
N PRO A 52 -1.04 70.97 -18.58
CA PRO A 52 -1.43 70.61 -19.94
C PRO A 52 -0.38 69.67 -20.52
N TYR A 53 -0.71 68.38 -20.61
CA TYR A 53 0.06 67.50 -21.47
C TYR A 53 -0.28 67.88 -22.91
N ARG A 54 0.78 68.20 -23.65
CA ARG A 54 0.76 68.59 -25.05
C ARG A 54 -0.17 67.67 -25.84
N ARG A 55 -0.94 68.33 -26.68
CA ARG A 55 -1.85 67.79 -27.68
C ARG A 55 -1.05 67.02 -28.73
N ASP A 56 -0.59 65.82 -28.40
CA ASP A 56 -0.13 64.86 -29.40
C ASP A 56 -1.31 63.96 -29.76
N ARG A 57 -1.85 64.27 -30.95
CA ARG A 57 -2.91 63.52 -31.63
C ARG A 57 -2.57 62.03 -31.65
N ILE A 58 -3.23 61.24 -30.81
CA ILE A 58 -3.40 59.80 -31.03
C ILE A 58 -4.90 59.51 -30.88
N MET A 59 -5.44 59.01 -31.99
CA MET A 59 -6.85 58.79 -32.33
C MET A 59 -7.70 58.12 -31.24
N GLU A 60 -8.93 58.61 -31.06
CA GLU A 60 -10.05 57.89 -30.47
C GLU A 60 -10.25 56.56 -31.20
N GLY A 61 -9.86 55.46 -30.56
CA GLY A 61 -10.18 54.10 -30.97
C GLY A 61 -11.09 53.48 -29.93
N VAL A 62 -12.23 52.96 -30.36
CA VAL A 62 -13.23 52.30 -29.51
C VAL A 62 -12.58 51.23 -28.64
N THR A 63 -12.74 51.35 -27.32
CA THR A 63 -12.34 50.36 -26.33
C THR A 63 -13.31 49.18 -26.41
N VAL A 64 -12.85 48.04 -26.96
CA VAL A 64 -13.63 46.78 -27.07
C VAL A 64 -14.31 46.38 -25.75
N THR A 65 -13.71 46.74 -24.61
CA THR A 65 -14.28 46.56 -23.27
C THR A 65 -15.60 47.31 -23.05
N ASP A 66 -15.77 48.51 -23.59
CA ASP A 66 -16.99 49.31 -23.43
C ASP A 66 -18.13 48.78 -24.32
N GLU A 67 -17.79 48.25 -25.50
CA GLU A 67 -18.77 47.55 -26.34
C GLU A 67 -19.29 46.27 -25.69
N MET A 68 -18.44 45.52 -25.00
CA MET A 68 -18.87 44.31 -24.28
C MET A 68 -19.77 44.60 -23.08
N LEU A 69 -19.69 45.80 -22.49
CA LEU A 69 -20.51 46.22 -21.36
C LEU A 69 -21.87 46.81 -21.80
N SER A 70 -21.97 47.30 -23.05
CA SER A 70 -23.20 47.84 -23.61
C SER A 70 -24.24 46.76 -23.92
N SER A 71 -25.49 46.96 -23.51
CA SER A 71 -26.61 46.04 -23.82
C SER A 71 -27.07 46.12 -25.27
N ASN A 72 -26.79 47.23 -25.95
CA ASN A 72 -27.23 47.49 -27.32
C ASN A 72 -26.11 47.21 -28.34
N SER A 73 -25.01 46.59 -27.91
CA SER A 73 -23.87 46.29 -28.75
C SER A 73 -24.11 45.03 -29.56
N VAL A 74 -24.07 45.19 -30.88
CA VAL A 74 -24.10 44.09 -31.86
C VAL A 74 -22.92 43.14 -31.67
N THR A 75 -21.74 43.69 -31.37
CA THR A 75 -20.51 42.93 -31.09
C THR A 75 -20.71 41.97 -29.91
N ARG A 76 -21.33 42.46 -28.83
CA ARG A 76 -21.70 41.64 -27.67
C ARG A 76 -22.70 40.55 -28.06
N GLN A 77 -23.78 40.92 -28.74
CA GLN A 77 -24.83 39.97 -29.15
C GLN A 77 -24.26 38.80 -29.97
N LEU A 78 -23.44 39.08 -30.98
CA LEU A 78 -22.79 38.05 -31.80
C LEU A 78 -21.83 37.18 -30.97
N THR A 79 -21.11 37.77 -30.03
CA THR A 79 -20.19 37.05 -29.13
C THR A 79 -20.96 36.07 -28.23
N ASP A 80 -22.09 36.51 -27.69
CA ASP A 80 -22.97 35.68 -26.85
C ASP A 80 -23.59 34.53 -27.67
N GLN A 81 -24.08 34.83 -28.89
CA GLN A 81 -24.62 33.81 -29.80
C GLN A 81 -23.56 32.78 -30.25
N ILE A 82 -22.33 33.22 -30.55
CA ILE A 82 -21.20 32.31 -30.85
C ILE A 82 -20.91 31.40 -29.66
N SER A 83 -20.90 31.94 -28.44
CA SER A 83 -20.63 31.17 -27.23
C SER A 83 -21.68 30.07 -27.02
N LEU A 84 -22.96 30.41 -27.20
CA LEU A 84 -24.05 29.45 -27.12
C LEU A 84 -24.00 28.41 -28.25
N ALA A 85 -23.75 28.84 -29.49
CA ALA A 85 -23.64 27.96 -30.65
C ALA A 85 -22.49 26.93 -30.49
N LYS A 86 -21.35 27.35 -29.92
CA LYS A 86 -20.24 26.43 -29.62
C LYS A 86 -20.64 25.31 -28.65
N ALA A 87 -21.47 25.62 -27.65
CA ALA A 87 -22.01 24.60 -26.75
C ALA A 87 -22.92 23.61 -27.51
N PHE A 88 -23.79 24.11 -28.39
CA PHE A 88 -24.68 23.26 -29.20
C PHE A 88 -23.94 22.40 -30.22
N VAL A 89 -22.79 22.84 -30.75
CA VAL A 89 -21.94 22.00 -31.63
C VAL A 89 -21.49 20.73 -30.89
N VAL A 90 -21.08 20.86 -29.62
CA VAL A 90 -20.67 19.70 -28.81
C VAL A 90 -21.86 18.76 -28.60
N ILE A 91 -23.03 19.31 -28.25
CA ILE A 91 -24.25 18.53 -28.02
C ILE A 91 -24.72 17.81 -29.29
N ALA A 92 -24.66 18.48 -30.44
CA ALA A 92 -25.03 17.92 -31.73
C ALA A 92 -24.12 16.74 -32.12
N LYS A 93 -22.80 16.86 -31.93
CA LYS A 93 -21.84 15.77 -32.15
C LYS A 93 -22.11 14.57 -31.24
N GLU A 94 -22.33 14.81 -29.95
CA GLU A 94 -22.66 13.77 -28.97
C GLU A 94 -23.99 13.07 -29.28
N SER A 95 -24.94 13.78 -29.90
CA SER A 95 -26.23 13.24 -30.36
C SER A 95 -26.16 12.62 -31.76
N ASN A 96 -24.95 12.46 -32.33
CA ASN A 96 -24.70 11.97 -33.68
C ASN A 96 -25.38 12.79 -34.81
N ASN A 97 -25.74 14.05 -34.54
CA ASN A 97 -26.26 14.98 -35.53
C ASN A 97 -25.12 15.81 -36.12
N LEU A 98 -24.27 15.14 -36.91
CA LEU A 98 -23.06 15.73 -37.48
C LEU A 98 -23.36 16.85 -38.48
N GLN A 99 -24.50 16.76 -39.18
CA GLN A 99 -24.95 17.77 -40.13
C GLN A 99 -25.23 19.10 -39.43
N PHE A 100 -26.04 19.08 -38.38
CA PHE A 100 -26.35 20.29 -37.63
C PHE A 100 -25.13 20.87 -36.90
N ALA A 101 -24.23 20.01 -36.41
CA ALA A 101 -22.95 20.43 -35.86
C ALA A 101 -22.09 21.18 -36.89
N TRP A 102 -22.12 20.75 -38.15
CA TRP A 102 -21.43 21.41 -39.25
C TRP A 102 -22.05 22.76 -39.60
N GLU A 103 -23.38 22.85 -39.67
CA GLU A 103 -24.14 24.08 -39.93
C GLU A 103 -23.85 25.16 -38.86
N LEU A 104 -23.94 24.79 -37.58
CA LEU A 104 -23.54 25.67 -36.47
C LEU A 104 -22.08 26.10 -36.57
N SER A 105 -21.17 25.17 -36.88
CA SER A 105 -19.74 25.47 -37.03
C SER A 105 -19.46 26.43 -38.19
N ALA A 106 -20.20 26.31 -39.29
CA ALA A 106 -20.10 27.22 -40.43
C ALA A 106 -20.57 28.63 -40.05
N GLN A 107 -21.71 28.73 -39.35
CA GLN A 107 -22.24 30.02 -38.95
C GLN A 107 -21.41 30.73 -37.85
N ILE A 108 -20.78 29.95 -36.96
CA ILE A 108 -19.78 30.47 -36.02
C ILE A 108 -18.61 31.11 -36.77
N ARG A 109 -18.06 30.44 -37.80
CA ARG A 109 -16.96 31.00 -38.59
C ARG A 109 -17.35 32.28 -39.32
N ASN A 110 -18.56 32.32 -39.90
CA ASN A 110 -19.10 33.51 -40.54
C ASN A 110 -19.18 34.70 -39.57
N SER A 111 -19.78 34.46 -38.39
CA SER A 111 -19.92 35.48 -37.34
C SER A 111 -18.56 35.96 -36.79
N GLN A 112 -17.59 35.04 -36.64
CA GLN A 112 -16.23 35.39 -36.21
C GLN A 112 -15.47 36.22 -37.25
N ALA A 113 -15.70 35.98 -38.55
CA ALA A 113 -15.10 36.78 -39.61
C ALA A 113 -15.61 38.23 -39.58
N LEU A 114 -16.90 38.45 -39.29
CA LEU A 114 -17.48 39.79 -39.10
C LEU A 114 -16.84 40.52 -37.91
N LEU A 115 -16.71 39.85 -36.77
CA LEU A 115 -16.05 40.42 -35.58
C LEU A 115 -14.58 40.77 -35.86
N SER A 116 -13.86 39.89 -36.57
CA SER A 116 -12.47 40.12 -36.97
C SER A 116 -12.32 41.33 -37.90
N ASN A 117 -13.22 41.47 -38.87
CA ASN A 117 -13.23 42.60 -39.80
C ASN A 117 -13.51 43.92 -39.08
N ALA A 118 -14.45 43.95 -38.14
CA ALA A 118 -14.75 45.12 -37.32
C ALA A 118 -13.58 45.52 -36.42
N ALA A 119 -12.94 44.54 -35.78
CA ALA A 119 -11.74 44.76 -34.97
C ALA A 119 -10.57 45.34 -35.79
N THR A 120 -10.41 44.90 -37.04
CA THR A 120 -9.39 45.41 -37.97
C THR A 120 -9.67 46.86 -38.39
N ARG A 121 -10.96 47.20 -38.60
CA ARG A 121 -11.40 48.56 -38.97
C ARG A 121 -11.45 49.53 -37.79
N ARG A 122 -11.41 49.02 -36.54
CA ARG A 122 -11.58 49.79 -35.29
C ARG A 122 -12.89 50.56 -35.24
N THR A 123 -13.93 50.02 -35.88
CA THR A 123 -15.29 50.59 -35.90
C THR A 123 -16.28 49.55 -35.38
N PRO A 124 -17.29 49.96 -34.58
CA PRO A 124 -18.35 49.08 -34.11
C PRO A 124 -19.09 48.42 -35.28
N LEU A 125 -19.56 47.18 -35.09
CA LEU A 125 -20.47 46.55 -36.04
C LEU A 125 -21.81 47.27 -36.04
N THR A 126 -22.30 47.58 -37.24
CA THR A 126 -23.65 48.13 -37.40
C THR A 126 -24.68 47.02 -37.51
N VAL A 127 -25.95 47.35 -37.25
CA VAL A 127 -27.08 46.42 -37.39
C VAL A 127 -27.19 45.91 -38.83
N GLY A 128 -27.03 46.78 -39.83
CA GLY A 128 -27.13 46.38 -41.24
C GLY A 128 -26.02 45.44 -41.71
N GLU A 129 -24.79 45.57 -41.19
CA GLU A 129 -23.67 44.68 -41.54
C GLU A 129 -23.79 43.27 -40.92
N SER A 130 -24.57 43.13 -39.85
CA SER A 130 -24.65 41.92 -39.03
C SER A 130 -26.01 41.23 -39.09
N GLU A 131 -27.02 41.86 -39.70
CA GLU A 131 -28.42 41.42 -39.70
C GLU A 131 -28.58 39.97 -40.17
N THR A 132 -27.96 39.60 -41.28
CA THR A 132 -28.02 38.24 -41.84
C THR A 132 -27.36 37.23 -40.90
N ALA A 133 -26.17 37.54 -40.38
CA ALA A 133 -25.45 36.64 -39.48
C ALA A 133 -26.20 36.42 -38.16
N ILE A 134 -26.78 37.47 -37.60
CA ILE A 134 -27.61 37.40 -36.39
C ILE A 134 -28.87 36.57 -36.65
N ARG A 135 -29.55 36.79 -37.77
CA ARG A 135 -30.78 36.07 -38.14
C ARG A 135 -30.51 34.59 -38.34
N ASP A 136 -29.51 34.23 -39.14
CA ASP A 136 -29.17 32.84 -39.45
C ASP A 136 -28.70 32.10 -38.19
N MET A 137 -27.90 32.76 -37.34
CA MET A 137 -27.51 32.20 -36.04
C MET A 137 -28.72 32.00 -35.14
N ALA A 138 -29.64 32.97 -35.06
CA ALA A 138 -30.86 32.83 -34.25
C ALA A 138 -31.74 31.65 -34.70
N LEU A 139 -31.85 31.40 -36.01
CA LEU A 139 -32.57 30.25 -36.56
C LEU A 139 -31.94 28.92 -36.11
N LEU A 140 -30.61 28.81 -36.19
CA LEU A 140 -29.89 27.62 -35.72
C LEU A 140 -30.00 27.45 -34.20
N LEU A 141 -29.91 28.52 -33.42
CA LEU A 141 -30.08 28.46 -31.97
C LEU A 141 -31.52 28.03 -31.58
N TYR A 142 -32.53 28.50 -32.31
CA TYR A 142 -33.92 28.07 -32.11
C TYR A 142 -34.11 26.60 -32.49
N GLN A 143 -33.53 26.15 -33.60
CA GLN A 143 -33.56 24.73 -33.99
C GLN A 143 -32.87 23.84 -32.94
N ALA A 144 -31.78 24.30 -32.33
CA ALA A 144 -31.14 23.58 -31.23
C ALA A 144 -32.06 23.45 -30.01
N GLN A 145 -32.85 24.49 -29.69
CA GLN A 145 -33.86 24.41 -28.63
C GLN A 145 -34.96 23.39 -28.96
N GLN A 146 -35.44 23.35 -30.20
CA GLN A 146 -36.43 22.37 -30.66
C GLN A 146 -35.89 20.92 -30.61
N LEU A 147 -34.58 20.75 -30.82
CA LEU A 147 -33.89 19.47 -30.66
C LEU A 147 -33.60 19.12 -29.19
N HIS A 148 -34.08 19.92 -28.24
CA HIS A 148 -33.82 19.78 -26.79
C HIS A 148 -32.32 19.74 -26.47
N TYR A 149 -31.52 20.53 -27.18
CA TYR A 149 -30.08 20.70 -26.90
C TYR A 149 -29.89 21.70 -25.75
N ASP A 150 -30.54 21.49 -24.61
CA ASP A 150 -30.38 22.35 -23.43
C ASP A 150 -29.27 21.84 -22.50
N SER A 151 -28.73 22.77 -21.70
CA SER A 151 -27.61 22.49 -20.79
C SER A 151 -27.97 21.47 -19.69
N ALA A 152 -29.23 21.37 -19.26
CA ALA A 152 -29.65 20.43 -18.24
C ALA A 152 -29.68 18.99 -18.79
N THR A 153 -30.19 18.81 -20.01
CA THR A 153 -30.17 17.52 -20.73
C THR A 153 -28.74 17.05 -20.96
N MET A 154 -27.82 17.95 -21.35
CA MET A 154 -26.40 17.62 -21.51
C MET A 154 -25.76 17.21 -20.17
N LEU A 155 -26.03 17.95 -19.10
CA LEU A 155 -25.49 17.66 -17.77
C LEU A 155 -25.98 16.30 -17.25
N MET A 156 -27.25 15.96 -17.49
CA MET A 156 -27.80 14.64 -17.17
C MET A 156 -27.14 13.52 -17.98
N ARG A 157 -26.90 13.72 -19.28
CA ARG A 157 -26.20 12.73 -20.13
C ARG A 157 -24.73 12.55 -19.72
N LEU A 158 -24.02 13.63 -19.43
CA LEU A 158 -22.65 13.57 -18.93
C LEU A 158 -22.58 12.84 -17.59
N ARG A 159 -23.52 13.13 -16.67
CA ARG A 159 -23.62 12.42 -15.39
C ARG A 159 -23.86 10.92 -15.58
N ALA A 160 -24.76 10.53 -16.49
CA ALA A 160 -24.98 9.14 -16.82
C ALA A 160 -23.72 8.47 -17.39
N LYS A 161 -23.00 9.13 -18.30
CA LYS A 161 -21.72 8.61 -18.83
C LYS A 161 -20.64 8.46 -17.76
N ILE A 162 -20.50 9.45 -16.86
CA ILE A 162 -19.57 9.37 -15.72
C ILE A 162 -19.91 8.16 -14.86
N GLN A 163 -21.19 7.98 -14.50
CA GLN A 163 -21.64 6.84 -13.73
C GLN A 163 -21.34 5.50 -14.44
N THR A 164 -21.61 5.40 -15.74
CA THR A 164 -21.27 4.19 -16.51
C THR A 164 -19.77 3.93 -16.55
N LEU A 165 -18.94 4.97 -16.70
CA LEU A 165 -17.47 4.84 -16.68
C LEU A 165 -16.97 4.43 -15.29
N GLU A 166 -17.55 4.96 -14.22
CA GLU A 166 -17.25 4.56 -12.84
C GLU A 166 -17.61 3.09 -12.59
N GLU A 167 -18.77 2.63 -13.06
CA GLU A 167 -19.21 1.23 -12.97
C GLU A 167 -18.27 0.29 -13.76
N GLN A 168 -17.88 0.67 -14.98
CA GLN A 168 -16.92 -0.08 -15.78
C GLN A 168 -15.53 -0.14 -15.12
N MET A 169 -15.06 0.99 -14.59
CA MET A 169 -13.80 1.07 -13.85
C MET A 169 -13.83 0.19 -12.60
N SER A 170 -14.93 0.22 -11.84
CA SER A 170 -15.12 -0.63 -10.67
C SER A 170 -15.07 -2.12 -11.04
N SER A 171 -15.80 -2.53 -12.09
CA SER A 171 -15.79 -3.92 -12.57
C SER A 171 -14.41 -4.36 -13.07
N ALA A 172 -13.70 -3.50 -13.80
CA ALA A 172 -12.34 -3.77 -14.26
C ALA A 172 -11.35 -3.92 -13.08
N ASN A 173 -11.45 -3.05 -12.08
CA ASN A 173 -10.64 -3.12 -10.86
C ASN A 173 -10.89 -4.41 -10.07
N GLU A 174 -12.15 -4.84 -9.94
CA GLU A 174 -12.50 -6.09 -9.27
C GLU A 174 -11.90 -7.31 -9.99
N LYS A 175 -12.07 -7.38 -11.32
CA LYS A 175 -11.47 -8.44 -12.15
C LYS A 175 -9.94 -8.44 -12.05
N SER A 176 -9.32 -7.26 -12.16
CA SER A 176 -7.87 -7.10 -12.02
C SER A 176 -7.37 -7.60 -10.66
N SER A 177 -8.04 -7.20 -9.57
CA SER A 177 -7.71 -7.68 -8.22
C SER A 177 -7.84 -9.19 -8.09
N LYS A 178 -8.89 -9.79 -8.68
CA LYS A 178 -9.12 -11.24 -8.65
C LYS A 178 -8.02 -12.00 -9.38
N TYR A 179 -7.70 -11.60 -10.61
CA TYR A 179 -6.64 -12.24 -11.40
C TYR A 179 -5.25 -12.02 -10.77
N GLY A 180 -5.00 -10.83 -10.22
CA GLY A 180 -3.77 -10.55 -9.49
C GLY A 180 -3.60 -11.44 -8.26
N GLN A 181 -4.68 -11.72 -7.53
CA GLN A 181 -4.64 -12.63 -6.38
C GLN A 181 -4.38 -14.08 -6.82
N ILE A 182 -5.07 -14.57 -7.85
CA ILE A 182 -4.84 -15.92 -8.39
C ILE A 182 -3.38 -16.08 -8.82
N ALA A 183 -2.84 -15.12 -9.56
CA ALA A 183 -1.45 -15.16 -10.00
C ALA A 183 -0.42 -15.10 -8.85
N ALA A 184 -0.79 -14.53 -7.70
CA ALA A 184 0.06 -14.46 -6.50
C ALA A 184 -0.03 -15.72 -5.60
N GLU A 185 -1.08 -16.52 -5.78
CA GLU A 185 -1.36 -17.72 -5.00
C GLU A 185 -1.10 -19.01 -5.77
N GLU A 186 -1.08 -18.95 -7.10
CA GLU A 186 -0.73 -20.09 -7.95
C GLU A 186 0.68 -20.58 -7.66
N VAL A 187 0.84 -21.89 -7.47
CA VAL A 187 2.14 -22.54 -7.39
C VAL A 187 2.68 -22.72 -8.80
N PRO A 188 3.82 -22.09 -9.18
CA PRO A 188 4.43 -22.27 -10.48
C PRO A 188 4.69 -23.74 -10.80
N LYS A 189 4.45 -24.13 -12.06
CA LYS A 189 4.68 -25.51 -12.53
C LYS A 189 6.11 -26.00 -12.25
N SER A 190 7.09 -25.10 -12.32
CA SER A 190 8.49 -25.39 -12.00
C SER A 190 8.68 -25.75 -10.53
N LEU A 191 8.07 -25.00 -9.60
CA LEU A 191 8.08 -25.29 -8.16
C LEU A 191 7.35 -26.59 -7.84
N TYR A 192 6.21 -26.84 -8.47
CA TYR A 192 5.49 -28.11 -8.33
C TYR A 192 6.35 -29.30 -8.79
N CYS A 193 6.98 -29.20 -9.97
CA CYS A 193 7.90 -30.21 -10.47
C CYS A 193 9.05 -30.48 -9.48
N LEU A 194 9.64 -29.42 -8.91
CA LEU A 194 10.74 -29.53 -7.97
C LEU A 194 10.32 -30.31 -6.71
N GLY A 195 9.16 -29.97 -6.13
CA GLY A 195 8.62 -30.65 -4.95
C GLY A 195 8.39 -32.14 -5.19
N VAL A 196 7.77 -32.50 -6.33
CA VAL A 196 7.53 -33.90 -6.70
C VAL A 196 8.84 -34.66 -6.87
N ARG A 197 9.81 -34.11 -7.64
CA ARG A 197 11.10 -34.77 -7.87
C ARG A 197 11.88 -34.98 -6.58
N LEU A 198 11.96 -33.97 -5.71
CA LEU A 198 12.64 -34.08 -4.43
C LEU A 198 11.98 -35.11 -3.51
N THR A 199 10.66 -35.21 -3.54
CA THR A 199 9.93 -36.25 -2.80
C THR A 199 10.28 -37.63 -3.34
N THR A 200 10.33 -37.81 -4.67
CA THR A 200 10.76 -39.07 -5.28
C THR A 200 12.20 -39.42 -4.89
N GLU A 201 13.12 -38.45 -4.90
CA GLU A 201 14.51 -38.66 -4.45
C GLU A 201 14.59 -39.04 -2.96
N TRP A 202 13.79 -38.41 -2.09
CA TRP A 202 13.77 -38.72 -0.67
C TRP A 202 13.44 -40.19 -0.37
N PHE A 203 12.43 -40.72 -1.06
CA PHE A 203 11.97 -42.10 -0.87
C PHE A 203 12.75 -43.11 -1.73
N GLY A 204 13.27 -42.69 -2.88
CA GLY A 204 14.01 -43.54 -3.82
C GLY A 204 15.50 -43.71 -3.50
N ASN A 205 16.09 -42.85 -2.66
CA ASN A 205 17.53 -42.86 -2.38
C ASN A 205 17.85 -43.15 -0.89
N PRO A 206 18.14 -44.42 -0.52
CA PRO A 206 18.46 -44.80 0.85
C PRO A 206 19.69 -44.11 1.43
N ASN A 207 20.66 -43.73 0.59
CA ASN A 207 21.87 -43.02 1.01
C ASN A 207 21.53 -41.61 1.52
N LEU A 208 20.54 -40.95 0.93
CA LEU A 208 20.10 -39.63 1.37
C LEU A 208 19.53 -39.69 2.79
N GLN A 209 18.69 -40.69 3.05
CA GLN A 209 18.14 -40.91 4.39
C GLN A 209 19.22 -41.31 5.40
N LYS A 210 20.22 -42.10 4.97
CA LYS A 210 21.38 -42.45 5.80
C LYS A 210 22.19 -41.20 6.17
N LYS A 211 22.54 -40.37 5.19
CA LYS A 211 23.23 -39.08 5.38
C LYS A 211 22.47 -38.15 6.33
N HIS A 212 21.13 -38.11 6.22
CA HIS A 212 20.29 -37.38 7.17
C HIS A 212 20.37 -37.98 8.59
N ARG A 213 20.32 -39.30 8.75
CA ARG A 213 20.44 -39.97 10.06
C ARG A 213 21.83 -39.81 10.70
N GLU A 214 22.88 -39.69 9.89
CA GLU A 214 24.26 -39.51 10.35
C GLU A 214 24.56 -38.08 10.82
N ARG A 215 23.72 -37.11 10.43
CA ARG A 215 23.77 -35.71 10.90
C ARG A 215 23.39 -35.52 12.39
N LYS A 216 23.32 -36.59 13.20
CA LYS A 216 23.08 -36.57 14.66
C LYS A 216 24.01 -35.62 15.45
N GLN A 217 25.17 -35.25 14.92
CA GLN A 217 26.01 -34.20 15.53
C GLN A 217 25.34 -32.81 15.55
N MET A 218 24.28 -32.59 14.76
CA MET A 218 23.51 -31.34 14.80
C MET A 218 22.65 -31.21 16.06
N ASP A 219 22.21 -32.31 16.67
CA ASP A 219 21.26 -32.29 17.80
C ASP A 219 21.77 -31.44 18.99
N ALA A 220 23.09 -31.43 19.21
CA ALA A 220 23.72 -30.59 20.23
C ALA A 220 23.62 -29.09 19.90
N LYS A 221 23.77 -28.71 18.62
CA LYS A 221 23.66 -27.32 18.14
C LYS A 221 22.22 -26.81 18.18
N LEU A 222 21.21 -27.67 18.00
CA LEU A 222 19.80 -27.26 17.91
C LEU A 222 19.25 -26.59 19.18
N LYS A 223 19.89 -26.82 20.34
CA LYS A 223 19.47 -26.26 21.64
C LYS A 223 20.54 -25.39 22.29
N ASP A 224 21.68 -25.21 21.62
CA ASP A 224 22.82 -24.46 22.14
C ASP A 224 22.61 -22.96 21.94
N ASN A 225 22.22 -22.28 23.03
CA ASN A 225 21.96 -20.84 23.03
C ASN A 225 23.21 -19.96 22.75
N SER A 226 24.41 -20.54 22.57
CA SER A 226 25.58 -19.82 22.06
C SER A 226 25.60 -19.67 20.54
N MET A 227 24.69 -20.36 19.84
CA MET A 227 24.51 -20.33 18.39
C MET A 227 23.49 -19.25 17.96
N TYR A 228 23.52 -18.88 16.68
CA TYR A 228 22.57 -17.96 16.08
C TYR A 228 21.39 -18.73 15.48
N HIS A 229 20.29 -18.77 16.23
CA HIS A 229 19.07 -19.50 15.87
C HIS A 229 18.13 -18.64 15.03
N PHE A 230 17.90 -19.07 13.80
CA PHE A 230 16.92 -18.50 12.88
C PHE A 230 15.76 -19.48 12.71
N CYS A 231 14.54 -18.97 12.56
CA CYS A 231 13.39 -19.82 12.24
C CYS A 231 12.64 -19.31 11.00
N ILE A 232 12.26 -20.26 10.14
CA ILE A 232 11.49 -20.03 8.91
C ILE A 232 10.30 -20.98 8.93
N PHE A 233 9.08 -20.47 8.71
CA PHE A 233 7.88 -21.28 8.56
C PHE A 233 7.34 -21.12 7.14
N SER A 234 7.43 -22.16 6.32
CA SER A 234 7.18 -22.07 4.87
C SER A 234 6.86 -23.42 4.27
N ASP A 235 6.11 -23.40 3.17
CA ASP A 235 5.83 -24.50 2.26
C ASP A 235 6.65 -24.38 0.95
N ASN A 236 7.41 -23.29 0.78
CA ASN A 236 8.16 -22.99 -0.44
C ASN A 236 9.64 -23.35 -0.29
N ILE A 237 10.02 -24.47 -0.92
CA ILE A 237 11.37 -25.04 -0.88
C ILE A 237 12.42 -24.04 -1.40
N LEU A 238 12.15 -23.41 -2.55
CA LEU A 238 13.14 -22.56 -3.22
C LEU A 238 13.28 -21.21 -2.51
N ALA A 239 12.17 -20.62 -2.06
CA ALA A 239 12.17 -19.38 -1.29
C ALA A 239 12.93 -19.57 0.04
N SER A 240 12.61 -20.63 0.79
CA SER A 240 13.35 -21.02 2.01
C SER A 240 14.84 -21.25 1.73
N SER A 241 15.18 -21.89 0.60
CA SER A 241 16.57 -22.10 0.20
C SER A 241 17.31 -20.79 -0.05
N VAL A 242 16.67 -19.78 -0.66
CA VAL A 242 17.27 -18.47 -0.89
C VAL A 242 17.52 -17.74 0.43
N VAL A 243 16.61 -17.83 1.40
CA VAL A 243 16.83 -17.25 2.74
C VAL A 243 18.05 -17.89 3.40
N VAL A 244 18.13 -19.22 3.44
CA VAL A 244 19.27 -19.93 4.05
C VAL A 244 20.57 -19.63 3.29
N ASN A 245 20.56 -19.68 1.95
CA ASN A 245 21.75 -19.47 1.13
C ASN A 245 22.26 -18.02 1.22
N SER A 246 21.36 -17.04 1.12
CA SER A 246 21.72 -15.63 1.25
C SER A 246 22.26 -15.30 2.65
N THR A 247 21.69 -15.89 3.70
CA THR A 247 22.22 -15.76 5.07
C THR A 247 23.60 -16.41 5.20
N ALA A 248 23.79 -17.61 4.67
CA ALA A 248 25.06 -18.34 4.72
C ALA A 248 26.18 -17.60 3.98
N LEU A 249 25.89 -17.06 2.79
CA LEU A 249 26.87 -16.37 1.95
C LEU A 249 27.33 -15.04 2.55
N ASN A 250 26.43 -14.31 3.21
CA ASN A 250 26.71 -13.00 3.80
C ASN A 250 27.09 -13.07 5.30
N SER A 251 27.14 -14.26 5.89
CA SER A 251 27.55 -14.46 7.29
C SER A 251 29.06 -14.44 7.44
N LYS A 252 29.53 -13.84 8.53
CA LYS A 252 30.94 -13.90 8.95
C LYS A 252 31.32 -15.25 9.56
N ASN A 253 30.36 -15.94 10.18
CA ASN A 253 30.56 -17.21 10.89
C ASN A 253 29.41 -18.18 10.58
N PRO A 254 29.33 -18.73 9.37
CA PRO A 254 28.21 -19.59 8.97
C PRO A 254 28.10 -20.87 9.82
N ASP A 255 29.21 -21.40 10.36
CA ASP A 255 29.19 -22.58 11.24
C ASP A 255 28.47 -22.38 12.58
N LYS A 256 28.24 -21.13 12.98
CA LYS A 256 27.49 -20.73 14.18
C LYS A 256 25.99 -20.53 13.93
N ILE A 257 25.53 -20.68 12.69
CA ILE A 257 24.13 -20.46 12.33
C ILE A 257 23.37 -21.79 12.35
N VAL A 258 22.19 -21.74 12.96
CA VAL A 258 21.22 -22.83 12.99
C VAL A 258 19.90 -22.31 12.43
N PHE A 259 19.41 -22.92 11.35
CA PHE A 259 18.06 -22.70 10.84
C PHE A 259 17.14 -23.80 11.33
N HIS A 260 16.03 -23.40 11.95
CA HIS A 260 14.90 -24.26 12.22
C HIS A 260 13.79 -23.96 11.21
N LEU A 261 13.56 -24.89 10.32
CA LEU A 261 12.55 -24.79 9.28
C LEU A 261 11.35 -25.64 9.68
N VAL A 262 10.15 -25.05 9.69
CA VAL A 262 8.89 -25.79 9.86
C VAL A 262 8.06 -25.69 8.59
N THR A 263 7.55 -26.83 8.15
CA THR A 263 6.70 -26.98 6.96
C THR A 263 5.48 -27.84 7.27
N ASP A 264 4.58 -28.01 6.30
CA ASP A 264 3.51 -29.03 6.33
C ASP A 264 4.00 -30.43 5.93
N GLU A 265 3.14 -31.43 6.12
CA GLU A 265 3.37 -32.83 5.74
C GLU A 265 3.69 -32.99 4.25
N ILE A 266 3.03 -32.21 3.39
CA ILE A 266 3.10 -32.33 1.93
C ILE A 266 4.51 -31.99 1.45
N ASN A 267 5.11 -30.92 1.98
CA ASN A 267 6.40 -30.41 1.56
C ASN A 267 7.56 -30.97 2.38
N TYR A 268 7.27 -31.67 3.50
CA TYR A 268 8.27 -32.17 4.44
C TYR A 268 9.36 -33.05 3.81
N ALA A 269 8.96 -34.04 3.00
CA ALA A 269 9.90 -34.94 2.34
C ALA A 269 10.81 -34.19 1.36
N ALA A 270 10.22 -33.30 0.56
CA ALA A 270 10.94 -32.50 -0.42
C ALA A 270 11.95 -31.53 0.23
N MET A 271 11.54 -30.84 1.30
CA MET A 271 12.43 -29.96 2.06
C MET A 271 13.55 -30.73 2.73
N LYS A 272 13.27 -31.89 3.35
CA LYS A 272 14.33 -32.74 3.90
C LYS A 272 15.32 -33.19 2.85
N ALA A 273 14.86 -33.58 1.66
CA ALA A 273 15.75 -33.90 0.55
C ALA A 273 16.62 -32.71 0.17
N TRP A 274 16.02 -31.55 -0.10
CA TRP A 274 16.73 -30.35 -0.55
C TRP A 274 17.85 -29.93 0.41
N PHE A 275 17.54 -29.80 1.70
CA PHE A 275 18.51 -29.37 2.73
C PHE A 275 19.50 -30.47 3.15
N THR A 276 19.29 -31.72 2.71
CA THR A 276 20.26 -32.82 2.89
C THR A 276 21.22 -32.95 1.71
N VAL A 277 20.73 -32.73 0.49
CA VAL A 277 21.55 -32.75 -0.74
C VAL A 277 22.47 -31.53 -0.78
N ASN A 278 21.93 -30.35 -0.51
CA ASN A 278 22.66 -29.10 -0.59
C ASN A 278 23.48 -28.78 0.67
N SER A 279 24.55 -28.01 0.49
CA SER A 279 25.42 -27.50 1.57
C SER A 279 25.40 -25.98 1.58
N PHE A 280 25.30 -25.37 2.75
CA PHE A 280 25.18 -23.93 2.93
C PHE A 280 26.35 -23.39 3.77
N ARG A 281 27.59 -23.61 3.33
CA ARG A 281 28.83 -23.15 3.99
C ARG A 281 28.94 -23.49 5.50
N GLY A 282 28.44 -24.64 5.92
CA GLY A 282 28.52 -25.10 7.32
C GLY A 282 27.33 -24.71 8.21
N VAL A 283 26.34 -23.98 7.66
CA VAL A 283 25.07 -23.71 8.34
C VAL A 283 24.34 -25.02 8.66
N ALA A 284 23.89 -25.16 9.91
CA ALA A 284 23.04 -26.27 10.32
C ALA A 284 21.57 -25.97 9.97
N VAL A 285 20.87 -26.93 9.37
CA VAL A 285 19.44 -26.79 9.01
C VAL A 285 18.68 -28.00 9.55
N GLU A 286 17.68 -27.72 10.38
CA GLU A 286 16.70 -28.68 10.87
C GLU A 286 15.38 -28.45 10.14
N VAL A 287 14.77 -29.52 9.63
CA VAL A 287 13.44 -29.47 9.01
C VAL A 287 12.47 -30.28 9.86
N GLN A 288 11.41 -29.63 10.31
CA GLN A 288 10.31 -30.21 11.08
C GLN A 288 9.00 -30.03 10.30
N LYS A 289 8.01 -30.88 10.60
CA LYS A 289 6.64 -30.69 10.12
C LYS A 289 5.72 -30.38 11.30
N PHE A 290 4.80 -29.44 11.13
CA PHE A 290 3.99 -28.98 12.26
C PHE A 290 2.94 -30.01 12.71
N GLU A 291 2.60 -30.97 11.87
CA GLU A 291 1.69 -32.07 12.19
C GLU A 291 2.23 -32.96 13.33
N ASP A 292 3.55 -32.97 13.56
CA ASP A 292 4.17 -33.68 14.68
C ASP A 292 4.04 -32.91 16.02
N PHE A 293 3.59 -31.66 16.01
CA PHE A 293 3.43 -30.85 17.21
C PHE A 293 2.15 -31.24 17.97
N LYS A 294 2.29 -32.09 18.99
CA LYS A 294 1.16 -32.59 19.80
C LYS A 294 0.30 -31.50 20.44
N TRP A 295 0.89 -30.33 20.75
CA TRP A 295 0.18 -29.19 21.32
C TRP A 295 -0.63 -28.39 20.28
N LEU A 296 -0.35 -28.57 18.99
CA LEU A 296 -0.99 -27.85 17.89
C LEU A 296 -2.32 -28.52 17.54
N ASN A 297 -3.35 -28.24 18.34
CA ASN A 297 -4.69 -28.77 18.13
C ASN A 297 -5.77 -27.72 18.46
N ALA A 298 -7.01 -27.97 18.03
CA ALA A 298 -8.14 -27.04 18.19
C ALA A 298 -8.53 -26.76 19.65
N SER A 299 -8.07 -27.57 20.61
CA SER A 299 -8.32 -27.31 22.04
C SER A 299 -7.41 -26.21 22.58
N TYR A 300 -6.25 -25.99 21.97
CA TYR A 300 -5.27 -24.99 22.40
C TYR A 300 -5.20 -23.78 21.45
N VAL A 301 -5.30 -24.01 20.14
CA VAL A 301 -5.05 -23.00 19.11
C VAL A 301 -6.36 -22.44 18.55
N PRO A 302 -6.70 -21.15 18.80
CA PRO A 302 -8.00 -20.58 18.39
C PRO A 302 -8.25 -20.61 16.88
N VAL A 303 -7.21 -20.46 16.06
CA VAL A 303 -7.35 -20.48 14.59
C VAL A 303 -7.76 -21.85 14.08
N LEU A 304 -7.22 -22.93 14.66
CA LEU A 304 -7.63 -24.30 14.31
C LEU A 304 -9.07 -24.56 14.72
N LYS A 305 -9.51 -24.01 15.86
CA LYS A 305 -10.90 -24.05 16.28
C LYS A 305 -11.82 -23.30 15.31
N GLN A 306 -11.41 -22.11 14.85
CA GLN A 306 -12.15 -21.33 13.85
C GLN A 306 -12.18 -22.05 12.49
N LEU A 307 -11.12 -22.76 12.11
CA LEU A 307 -11.08 -23.56 10.88
C LEU A 307 -12.07 -24.74 10.86
N GLN A 308 -12.52 -25.20 12.02
CA GLN A 308 -13.55 -26.24 12.15
C GLN A 308 -14.97 -25.68 12.01
N ASP A 309 -15.14 -24.36 12.04
CA ASP A 309 -16.43 -23.68 11.92
C ASP A 309 -16.85 -23.53 10.45
N SER A 310 -18.07 -23.96 10.13
CA SER A 310 -18.59 -24.00 8.76
C SER A 310 -18.83 -22.63 8.16
N GLU A 311 -19.16 -21.62 8.97
CA GLU A 311 -19.33 -20.24 8.52
C GLU A 311 -17.97 -19.62 8.13
N THR A 312 -16.94 -19.88 8.93
CA THR A 312 -15.56 -19.47 8.64
C THR A 312 -15.03 -20.15 7.39
N GLN A 313 -15.26 -21.46 7.22
CA GLN A 313 -14.90 -22.16 5.99
C GLN A 313 -15.62 -21.58 4.77
N SER A 314 -16.92 -21.28 4.88
CA SER A 314 -17.68 -20.64 3.82
C SER A 314 -17.09 -19.27 3.47
N TYR A 315 -16.74 -18.43 4.45
CA TYR A 315 -16.22 -17.09 4.16
C TYR A 315 -14.88 -17.08 3.40
N TYR A 316 -13.95 -17.98 3.73
CA TYR A 316 -12.63 -18.03 3.10
C TYR A 316 -12.54 -18.93 1.86
N PHE A 317 -13.35 -19.99 1.79
CA PHE A 317 -13.25 -21.01 0.74
C PHE A 317 -14.47 -21.07 -0.19
N SER A 318 -15.60 -20.41 0.13
CA SER A 318 -16.74 -20.35 -0.80
C SER A 318 -16.53 -19.24 -1.83
N GLY A 319 -16.63 -19.63 -3.10
CA GLY A 319 -16.29 -18.74 -4.21
C GLY A 319 -17.22 -17.53 -4.38
N HIS A 320 -18.46 -17.52 -3.86
CA HIS A 320 -19.53 -16.67 -4.46
C HIS A 320 -20.74 -16.28 -3.58
N ASN A 321 -20.65 -16.16 -2.25
CA ASN A 321 -21.88 -16.00 -1.41
C ASN A 321 -22.18 -14.61 -0.81
N ASP A 322 -21.65 -13.49 -1.32
CA ASP A 322 -21.89 -12.18 -0.67
C ASP A 322 -21.95 -10.99 -1.64
N ASP A 323 -22.65 -11.12 -2.77
CA ASP A 323 -23.07 -10.01 -3.66
C ASP A 323 -22.03 -8.87 -3.89
N GLY A 324 -20.73 -9.16 -3.89
CA GLY A 324 -19.65 -8.17 -4.01
C GLY A 324 -19.41 -7.25 -2.79
N ARG A 325 -20.04 -7.47 -1.62
CA ARG A 325 -19.93 -6.58 -0.44
C ARG A 325 -18.57 -6.60 0.26
N THR A 326 -17.87 -7.72 0.20
CA THR A 326 -16.57 -7.90 0.86
C THR A 326 -15.45 -7.97 -0.19
N PRO A 327 -14.49 -7.01 -0.21
CA PRO A 327 -13.37 -7.04 -1.16
C PRO A 327 -12.58 -8.35 -1.07
N ILE A 328 -12.25 -8.93 -2.24
CA ILE A 328 -11.62 -10.26 -2.37
C ILE A 328 -10.31 -10.38 -1.56
N LYS A 329 -9.57 -9.27 -1.41
CA LYS A 329 -8.36 -9.21 -0.56
C LYS A 329 -8.58 -9.67 0.89
N PHE A 330 -9.80 -9.59 1.41
CA PHE A 330 -10.15 -10.01 2.78
C PHE A 330 -10.59 -11.49 2.89
N ARG A 331 -10.57 -12.24 1.79
CA ARG A 331 -10.95 -13.66 1.70
C ARG A 331 -9.78 -14.56 1.34
N ASN A 332 -8.55 -14.13 1.62
CA ASN A 332 -7.36 -14.89 1.28
C ASN A 332 -7.20 -16.10 2.22
N PRO A 333 -7.23 -17.36 1.72
CA PRO A 333 -7.03 -18.54 2.56
C PRO A 333 -5.68 -18.57 3.28
N LYS A 334 -4.65 -17.88 2.77
CA LYS A 334 -3.35 -17.73 3.45
C LYS A 334 -3.48 -17.08 4.82
N TYR A 335 -4.55 -16.34 5.09
CA TYR A 335 -4.83 -15.75 6.40
C TYR A 335 -5.19 -16.79 7.46
N LEU A 336 -5.49 -18.03 7.05
CA LEU A 336 -5.70 -19.16 7.93
C LEU A 336 -4.58 -20.21 7.82
N SER A 337 -3.54 -19.94 7.03
CA SER A 337 -2.41 -20.85 6.90
C SER A 337 -1.72 -21.02 8.25
N MET A 338 -1.65 -22.27 8.72
CA MET A 338 -1.05 -22.58 10.02
C MET A 338 0.43 -22.20 10.08
N LEU A 339 1.15 -22.32 8.96
CA LEU A 339 2.54 -21.85 8.85
C LEU A 339 2.68 -20.36 9.19
N ASN A 340 1.70 -19.53 8.78
CA ASN A 340 1.68 -18.13 9.16
C ASN A 340 1.36 -17.92 10.64
N HIS A 341 0.55 -18.77 11.26
CA HIS A 341 0.20 -18.63 12.66
C HIS A 341 1.23 -19.21 13.63
N LEU A 342 2.10 -20.12 13.19
CA LEU A 342 3.19 -20.67 14.01
C LEU A 342 4.13 -19.57 14.55
N ARG A 343 4.21 -18.41 13.89
CA ARG A 343 4.97 -17.25 14.38
C ARG A 343 4.56 -16.78 15.77
N PHE A 344 3.34 -17.11 16.22
CA PHE A 344 2.83 -16.81 17.56
C PHE A 344 3.10 -17.90 18.59
N TYR A 345 3.71 -19.01 18.18
CA TYR A 345 3.98 -20.19 19.02
C TYR A 345 5.47 -20.57 19.03
N ILE A 346 6.35 -19.64 18.66
CA ILE A 346 7.80 -19.88 18.62
C ILE A 346 8.33 -20.44 19.96
N PRO A 347 7.91 -19.97 21.15
CA PRO A 347 8.34 -20.59 22.41
C PRO A 347 7.85 -22.03 22.62
N GLU A 348 6.71 -22.41 22.07
CA GLU A 348 6.15 -23.77 22.11
C GLU A 348 6.88 -24.69 21.13
N VAL A 349 7.29 -24.18 19.97
CA VAL A 349 8.12 -24.91 19.01
C VAL A 349 9.55 -25.10 19.56
N TYR A 350 10.12 -24.06 20.17
CA TYR A 350 11.52 -24.05 20.66
C TYR A 350 11.64 -23.69 22.15
N PRO A 351 11.17 -24.56 23.07
CA PRO A 351 11.12 -24.25 24.51
C PRO A 351 12.50 -24.07 25.16
N ALA A 352 13.55 -24.69 24.61
CA ALA A 352 14.91 -24.63 25.13
C ALA A 352 15.68 -23.35 24.72
N LEU A 353 15.19 -22.63 23.71
CA LEU A 353 15.86 -21.44 23.20
C LEU A 353 15.44 -20.19 23.97
N LYS A 354 16.38 -19.25 24.09
CA LYS A 354 16.23 -17.97 24.78
C LYS A 354 15.96 -16.82 23.82
N LYS A 355 16.60 -16.83 22.66
CA LYS A 355 16.45 -15.78 21.64
C LYS A 355 16.51 -16.41 20.25
N VAL A 356 15.67 -15.93 19.34
CA VAL A 356 15.67 -16.35 17.92
C VAL A 356 15.43 -15.16 17.00
N VAL A 357 15.84 -15.29 15.75
CA VAL A 357 15.46 -14.37 14.67
C VAL A 357 14.50 -15.07 13.72
N PHE A 358 13.29 -14.54 13.61
CA PHE A 358 12.30 -15.02 12.65
C PHE A 358 12.53 -14.38 11.29
N LEU A 359 12.50 -15.19 10.23
CA LEU A 359 12.60 -14.76 8.84
C LEU A 359 11.43 -15.35 8.03
N ASP A 360 10.69 -14.52 7.30
CA ASP A 360 9.74 -15.01 6.30
C ASP A 360 10.52 -15.59 5.09
N ASP A 361 9.88 -16.39 4.24
CA ASP A 361 10.52 -17.05 3.09
C ASP A 361 10.74 -16.13 1.87
N ASP A 362 10.08 -14.97 1.87
CA ASP A 362 10.10 -13.94 0.83
C ASP A 362 11.13 -12.84 1.11
N ILE A 363 12.23 -13.20 1.77
CA ILE A 363 13.33 -12.27 2.06
C ILE A 363 14.65 -12.68 1.40
N VAL A 364 15.55 -11.71 1.31
CA VAL A 364 16.94 -11.90 0.94
C VAL A 364 17.82 -11.23 1.98
N VAL A 365 18.82 -11.94 2.49
CA VAL A 365 19.83 -11.39 3.38
C VAL A 365 21.00 -10.85 2.56
N GLN A 366 21.39 -9.61 2.80
CA GLN A 366 22.54 -8.95 2.16
C GLN A 366 23.70 -8.69 3.12
N LYS A 367 23.49 -8.78 4.43
CA LYS A 367 24.50 -8.47 5.44
C LYS A 367 24.48 -9.48 6.58
N ASP A 368 25.58 -9.56 7.30
CA ASP A 368 25.71 -10.42 8.48
C ASP A 368 24.67 -10.05 9.56
N LEU A 369 23.83 -11.02 9.95
CA LEU A 369 22.73 -10.82 10.88
C LEU A 369 23.12 -11.12 12.34
N SER A 370 24.37 -11.49 12.63
CA SER A 370 24.79 -11.84 14.00
C SER A 370 24.60 -10.69 15.00
N GLY A 371 24.67 -9.44 14.52
CA GLY A 371 24.42 -8.24 15.31
C GLY A 371 23.03 -8.22 15.95
N LEU A 372 22.00 -8.79 15.31
CA LEU A 372 20.63 -8.84 15.85
C LEU A 372 20.54 -9.55 17.20
N PHE A 373 21.36 -10.59 17.42
CA PHE A 373 21.34 -11.35 18.67
C PHE A 373 21.93 -10.57 19.85
N SER A 374 22.77 -9.57 19.55
CA SER A 374 23.43 -8.71 20.54
C SER A 374 22.61 -7.46 20.89
N ILE A 375 21.51 -7.19 20.17
CA ILE A 375 20.63 -6.05 20.46
C ILE A 375 19.96 -6.27 21.81
N ASP A 376 20.02 -5.24 22.66
CA ASP A 376 19.22 -5.14 23.88
C ASP A 376 17.81 -4.73 23.50
N LEU A 377 16.83 -5.55 23.87
CA LEU A 377 15.41 -5.25 23.63
C LEU A 377 14.81 -4.41 24.76
N ASN A 378 15.60 -3.92 25.73
CA ASN A 378 15.12 -3.06 26.83
C ASN A 378 13.96 -3.68 27.64
N GLY A 379 13.94 -5.01 27.75
CA GLY A 379 12.88 -5.76 28.43
C GLY A 379 11.61 -6.00 27.59
N ASN A 380 11.60 -5.57 26.32
CA ASN A 380 10.60 -5.91 25.31
C ASN A 380 10.74 -7.38 24.86
N VAL A 381 9.68 -7.91 24.24
CA VAL A 381 9.62 -9.29 23.78
C VAL A 381 10.11 -9.43 22.35
N ASN A 382 9.80 -8.45 21.48
CA ASN A 382 10.24 -8.45 20.10
C ASN A 382 11.05 -7.20 19.74
N GLY A 383 12.01 -7.35 18.84
CA GLY A 383 12.64 -6.27 18.09
C GLY A 383 12.14 -6.29 16.65
N ALA A 384 11.63 -5.17 16.15
CA ALA A 384 11.16 -5.04 14.77
C ALA A 384 11.46 -3.66 14.20
N VAL A 385 11.62 -3.57 12.89
CA VAL A 385 11.72 -2.27 12.20
C VAL A 385 10.32 -1.68 12.07
N GLU A 386 10.18 -0.45 12.56
CA GLU A 386 8.98 0.36 12.42
C GLU A 386 8.76 0.78 10.96
N THR A 387 7.52 0.71 10.49
CA THR A 387 7.17 0.90 9.08
C THR A 387 6.31 2.13 8.82
N CYS A 388 6.00 2.95 9.83
CA CYS A 388 5.14 4.13 9.68
C CYS A 388 5.72 5.28 8.81
N MET A 389 6.76 5.02 8.03
CA MET A 389 7.27 5.91 6.98
C MET A 389 6.73 5.50 5.61
N GLU A 390 6.31 6.49 4.82
CA GLU A 390 5.92 6.42 3.41
C GLU A 390 4.84 5.37 3.03
N THR A 391 5.19 4.09 2.95
CA THR A 391 4.38 3.04 2.29
C THR A 391 3.52 2.22 3.24
N PHE A 392 3.91 2.07 4.51
CA PHE A 392 3.15 1.30 5.50
C PHE A 392 2.50 2.21 6.52
N HIS A 393 1.55 1.62 7.26
CA HIS A 393 0.55 2.40 7.95
C HIS A 393 0.70 2.33 9.47
N ARG A 394 0.09 3.32 10.14
CA ARG A 394 -0.15 3.30 11.58
C ARG A 394 -1.31 2.36 11.90
N TYR A 395 -1.52 2.11 13.19
CA TYR A 395 -2.54 1.16 13.67
C TYR A 395 -3.95 1.42 13.11
N HIS A 396 -4.34 2.68 12.88
CA HIS A 396 -5.66 3.03 12.35
C HIS A 396 -6.00 2.46 10.96
N LYS A 397 -5.01 2.03 10.16
CA LYS A 397 -5.28 1.37 8.87
C LYS A 397 -5.48 -0.13 8.99
N TYR A 398 -4.99 -0.74 10.06
CA TYR A 398 -5.06 -2.19 10.27
C TYR A 398 -6.23 -2.61 11.17
N LEU A 399 -6.66 -1.72 12.06
CA LEU A 399 -7.65 -2.03 13.10
C LEU A 399 -8.91 -1.17 12.95
N ASN A 400 -10.05 -1.72 13.38
CA ASN A 400 -11.32 -1.02 13.38
C ASN A 400 -11.49 -0.12 14.63
N TYR A 401 -11.10 1.15 14.52
CA TYR A 401 -11.22 2.13 15.61
C TYR A 401 -12.65 2.59 15.93
N SER A 402 -13.62 2.26 15.08
CA SER A 402 -15.03 2.42 15.43
C SER A 402 -15.46 1.43 16.51
N HIS A 403 -14.75 0.32 16.67
CA HIS A 403 -15.03 -0.68 17.69
C HIS A 403 -14.51 -0.23 19.08
N PRO A 404 -15.35 -0.16 20.13
CA PRO A 404 -14.96 0.33 21.45
C PRO A 404 -13.76 -0.38 22.06
N LEU A 405 -13.65 -1.71 21.85
CA LEU A 405 -12.54 -2.52 22.37
C LEU A 405 -11.18 -2.11 21.81
N ILE A 406 -11.10 -1.76 20.52
CA ILE A 406 -9.86 -1.30 19.91
C ILE A 406 -9.53 0.11 20.41
N ARG A 407 -10.51 1.02 20.36
CA ARG A 407 -10.35 2.42 20.77
C ARG A 407 -9.89 2.58 22.22
N SER A 408 -10.27 1.68 23.12
CA SER A 408 -9.90 1.76 24.54
C SER A 408 -8.52 1.19 24.86
N HIS A 409 -7.93 0.36 23.98
CA HIS A 409 -6.68 -0.36 24.27
C HIS A 409 -5.49 0.13 23.43
N PHE A 410 -5.73 0.67 22.24
CA PHE A 410 -4.67 0.99 21.28
C PHE A 410 -4.69 2.44 20.86
N ASP A 411 -3.51 3.03 20.68
CA ASP A 411 -3.36 4.36 20.11
C ASP A 411 -3.47 4.26 18.57
N PRO A 412 -4.43 4.99 17.92
CA PRO A 412 -4.56 5.00 16.47
C PRO A 412 -3.31 5.49 15.74
N ASP A 413 -2.48 6.29 16.43
CA ASP A 413 -1.26 6.86 15.90
C ASP A 413 -0.02 6.03 16.24
N ALA A 414 -0.15 4.90 16.95
CA ALA A 414 0.96 3.99 17.16
C ALA A 414 1.58 3.54 15.83
N CYS A 415 2.91 3.49 15.79
CA CYS A 415 3.65 3.07 14.61
C CYS A 415 3.49 1.55 14.43
N GLY A 416 3.12 1.13 13.22
CA GLY A 416 3.15 -0.27 12.85
C GLY A 416 4.58 -0.75 12.61
N TRP A 417 4.79 -2.05 12.71
CA TRP A 417 5.97 -2.75 12.22
C TRP A 417 5.52 -3.89 11.31
N ALA A 418 6.43 -4.66 10.73
CA ALA A 418 6.08 -5.78 9.88
C ALA A 418 6.79 -7.07 10.31
N PHE A 419 6.12 -8.20 10.08
CA PHE A 419 6.81 -9.48 10.10
C PHE A 419 7.77 -9.60 8.91
N GLY A 420 8.73 -10.52 9.02
CA GLY A 420 9.64 -10.92 7.93
C GLY A 420 11.10 -10.88 8.33
N MET A 421 11.44 -10.01 9.29
CA MET A 421 12.68 -10.06 10.05
C MET A 421 12.40 -9.50 11.43
N ASN A 422 12.34 -10.36 12.43
CA ASN A 422 12.04 -9.96 13.81
C ASN A 422 12.94 -10.72 14.78
N VAL A 423 13.41 -10.03 15.82
CA VAL A 423 14.15 -10.65 16.92
C VAL A 423 13.17 -10.95 18.03
N PHE A 424 13.19 -12.15 18.60
CA PHE A 424 12.31 -12.52 19.70
C PHE A 424 13.09 -13.00 20.92
N ASP A 425 12.86 -12.39 22.08
CA ASP A 425 13.28 -12.91 23.37
C ASP A 425 12.21 -13.88 23.89
N LEU A 426 12.52 -15.17 23.80
CA LEU A 426 11.61 -16.25 24.19
C LEU A 426 11.48 -16.38 25.70
N VAL A 427 12.44 -15.87 26.49
CA VAL A 427 12.33 -15.83 27.95
C VAL A 427 11.31 -14.77 28.35
N ALA A 428 11.43 -13.57 27.80
CA ALA A 428 10.47 -12.49 28.01
C ALA A 428 9.08 -12.87 27.48
N TRP A 429 9.01 -13.51 26.31
CA TRP A 429 7.76 -14.01 25.73
C TRP A 429 7.00 -14.93 26.69
N ARG A 430 7.68 -15.97 27.21
CA ARG A 430 7.09 -16.91 28.17
C ARG A 430 6.67 -16.20 29.45
N LYS A 431 7.51 -15.32 30.00
CA LYS A 431 7.23 -14.56 31.22
C LYS A 431 5.99 -13.66 31.09
N ARG A 432 5.78 -13.07 29.92
CA ARG A 432 4.66 -12.17 29.62
C ARG A 432 3.43 -12.90 29.07
N ASN A 433 3.52 -14.22 28.86
CA ASN A 433 2.48 -15.04 28.23
C ASN A 433 1.94 -14.43 26.93
N VAL A 434 2.84 -14.03 26.02
CA VAL A 434 2.44 -13.33 24.79
C VAL A 434 1.59 -14.23 23.88
N THR A 435 1.81 -15.55 23.88
CA THR A 435 0.93 -16.52 23.18
C THR A 435 -0.51 -16.43 23.70
N GLY A 436 -0.71 -16.29 25.02
CA GLY A 436 -2.04 -16.10 25.60
C GLY A 436 -2.70 -14.77 25.20
N ILE A 437 -1.92 -13.70 25.03
CA ILE A 437 -2.43 -12.41 24.51
C ILE A 437 -2.91 -12.59 23.06
N TYR A 438 -2.15 -13.31 22.25
CA TYR A 438 -2.55 -13.66 20.89
C TYR A 438 -3.86 -14.47 20.87
N HIS A 439 -4.00 -15.47 21.75
CA HIS A 439 -5.24 -16.24 21.86
C HIS A 439 -6.43 -15.35 22.17
N TYR A 440 -6.30 -14.48 23.17
CA TYR A 440 -7.35 -13.54 23.57
C TYR A 440 -7.84 -12.71 22.38
N TRP A 441 -6.93 -12.12 21.60
CA TRP A 441 -7.34 -11.30 20.46
C TRP A 441 -7.99 -12.12 19.35
N GLN A 442 -7.49 -13.33 19.07
CA GLN A 442 -8.11 -14.20 18.07
C GLN A 442 -9.54 -14.61 18.44
N GLU A 443 -9.77 -14.94 19.71
CA GLU A 443 -11.10 -15.26 20.21
C GLU A 443 -12.06 -14.06 20.18
N ARG A 444 -11.54 -12.84 20.35
CA ARG A 444 -12.35 -11.60 20.26
C ARG A 444 -12.65 -11.16 18.83
N ASN A 445 -12.00 -11.70 17.82
CA ASN A 445 -12.21 -11.35 16.42
C ASN A 445 -12.84 -12.51 15.59
N VAL A 446 -13.53 -13.44 16.23
CA VAL A 446 -14.25 -14.54 15.53
C VAL A 446 -15.24 -13.98 14.51
N ASP A 447 -15.92 -12.88 14.84
CA ASP A 447 -16.87 -12.16 13.98
C ASP A 447 -16.20 -11.22 12.95
N ARG A 448 -14.86 -11.12 12.97
CA ARG A 448 -14.04 -10.29 12.08
C ARG A 448 -14.35 -8.78 12.16
N THR A 449 -14.87 -8.33 13.31
CA THR A 449 -15.23 -6.92 13.51
C THR A 449 -14.05 -6.05 13.95
N LEU A 450 -13.01 -6.62 14.57
CA LEU A 450 -11.85 -5.89 15.07
C LEU A 450 -10.80 -5.63 13.98
N TRP A 451 -10.57 -6.61 13.09
CA TRP A 451 -9.75 -6.47 11.89
C TRP A 451 -10.13 -7.52 10.83
N LYS A 452 -9.70 -7.30 9.58
CA LYS A 452 -10.05 -8.14 8.42
C LYS A 452 -8.86 -8.70 7.64
N LEU A 453 -7.65 -8.22 7.90
CA LEU A 453 -6.42 -8.62 7.20
C LEU A 453 -5.72 -9.75 7.96
N GLY A 454 -4.74 -10.42 7.34
CA GLY A 454 -4.09 -11.64 7.84
C GLY A 454 -3.39 -11.56 9.21
N THR A 455 -2.14 -12.01 9.31
CA THR A 455 -1.47 -12.17 10.62
C THR A 455 -0.84 -10.90 11.18
N LEU A 456 -0.69 -9.85 10.37
CA LEU A 456 -0.08 -8.60 10.84
C LEU A 456 -0.93 -7.87 11.89
N PRO A 457 -2.23 -7.59 11.70
CA PRO A 457 -3.05 -6.96 12.73
C PRO A 457 -3.02 -7.67 14.09
N PRO A 458 -3.24 -9.01 14.19
CA PRO A 458 -3.12 -9.69 15.48
C PRO A 458 -1.69 -9.65 16.03
N GLY A 459 -0.65 -9.58 15.19
CA GLY A 459 0.71 -9.27 15.61
C GLY A 459 0.83 -7.93 16.32
N LEU A 460 0.36 -6.87 15.68
CA LEU A 460 0.39 -5.52 16.25
C LEU A 460 -0.38 -5.43 17.58
N LEU A 461 -1.51 -6.13 17.72
CA LEU A 461 -2.26 -6.21 18.98
C LEU A 461 -1.51 -6.99 20.06
N THR A 462 -0.92 -8.12 19.67
CA THR A 462 -0.25 -9.06 20.58
C THR A 462 1.00 -8.47 21.21
N PHE A 463 1.79 -7.73 20.44
CA PHE A 463 3.05 -7.15 20.88
C PHE A 463 2.96 -5.67 21.24
N TYR A 464 1.75 -5.11 21.35
CA TYR A 464 1.58 -3.70 21.68
C TYR A 464 2.24 -3.35 23.03
N GLY A 465 3.16 -2.39 23.02
CA GLY A 465 3.96 -2.01 24.20
C GLY A 465 5.01 -3.05 24.62
N LEU A 466 5.30 -4.04 23.76
CA LEU A 466 6.28 -5.09 23.97
C LEU A 466 7.30 -5.18 22.81
N THR A 467 7.39 -4.14 21.97
CA THR A 467 8.28 -4.06 20.80
C THR A 467 9.35 -2.99 20.99
N GLU A 468 10.60 -3.39 20.77
CA GLU A 468 11.74 -2.50 20.58
C GLU A 468 11.87 -2.11 19.11
N ALA A 469 11.98 -0.81 18.82
CA ALA A 469 12.19 -0.32 17.46
C ALA A 469 13.65 -0.55 17.04
N LEU A 470 13.85 -1.24 15.92
CA LEU A 470 15.17 -1.49 15.34
C LEU A 470 15.54 -0.43 14.30
N ASP A 471 16.84 -0.30 14.06
CA ASP A 471 17.35 0.57 12.99
C ASP A 471 16.75 0.18 11.61
N PRO A 472 16.23 1.14 10.82
CA PRO A 472 15.59 0.86 9.54
C PRO A 472 16.47 0.12 8.52
N SER A 473 17.79 0.18 8.65
CA SER A 473 18.69 -0.58 7.78
C SER A 473 18.62 -2.09 7.99
N TRP A 474 18.05 -2.58 9.09
CA TRP A 474 17.92 -4.03 9.31
C TRP A 474 16.91 -4.70 8.40
N HIS A 475 15.81 -4.02 8.06
CA HIS A 475 14.69 -4.61 7.31
C HIS A 475 14.07 -3.60 6.35
N VAL A 476 14.34 -3.78 5.06
CA VAL A 476 13.84 -2.95 3.98
C VAL A 476 12.68 -3.65 3.31
N LEU A 477 11.51 -3.03 3.37
CA LEU A 477 10.26 -3.57 2.84
C LEU A 477 9.84 -2.86 1.56
N GLY A 478 8.91 -3.49 0.83
CA GLY A 478 8.19 -2.92 -0.30
C GLY A 478 8.49 -3.58 -1.64
N LEU A 479 9.45 -4.51 -1.70
CA LEU A 479 9.94 -5.06 -2.97
C LEU A 479 8.89 -5.93 -3.70
N GLY A 480 7.81 -6.35 -3.02
CA GLY A 480 6.69 -7.07 -3.62
C GLY A 480 5.43 -6.23 -3.85
N TYR A 481 5.49 -4.90 -3.65
CA TYR A 481 4.34 -3.99 -3.77
C TYR A 481 4.62 -2.66 -4.47
N THR A 482 5.76 -2.01 -4.20
CA THR A 482 6.02 -0.61 -4.56
C THR A 482 7.45 -0.38 -5.06
N ASN A 483 7.73 0.85 -5.46
CA ASN A 483 9.07 1.33 -5.71
C ASN A 483 9.76 1.70 -4.39
N VAL A 484 10.85 1.01 -4.09
CA VAL A 484 11.78 1.27 -2.99
C VAL A 484 13.03 1.98 -3.53
N ASP A 485 13.51 2.98 -2.80
CA ASP A 485 14.75 3.71 -3.09
C ASP A 485 15.96 2.78 -3.16
N SER A 486 16.76 2.90 -4.21
CA SER A 486 18.00 2.15 -4.42
C SER A 486 18.99 2.31 -3.26
N GLN A 487 19.07 3.49 -2.63
CA GLN A 487 19.99 3.70 -1.51
C GLN A 487 19.56 2.90 -0.28
N LEU A 488 18.25 2.76 -0.04
CA LEU A 488 17.72 1.91 1.03
C LEU A 488 18.02 0.44 0.75
N ILE A 489 17.84 -0.02 -0.50
CA ILE A 489 18.16 -1.39 -0.93
C ILE A 489 19.65 -1.67 -0.70
N GLU A 490 20.55 -0.77 -1.10
CA GLU A 490 22.00 -0.96 -0.92
C GLU A 490 22.41 -1.03 0.56
N LYS A 491 21.76 -0.22 1.42
CA LYS A 491 22.04 -0.17 2.86
C LYS A 491 21.33 -1.27 3.66
N GLY A 492 20.30 -1.90 3.11
CA GLY A 492 19.50 -2.92 3.78
C GLY A 492 20.31 -4.17 4.16
N ALA A 493 20.05 -4.71 5.35
CA ALA A 493 20.57 -6.01 5.77
C ALA A 493 19.65 -7.14 5.31
N VAL A 494 18.33 -6.95 5.43
CA VAL A 494 17.31 -7.85 4.90
C VAL A 494 16.40 -7.10 3.94
N LEU A 495 16.29 -7.60 2.72
CA LEU A 495 15.32 -7.14 1.73
C LEU A 495 14.09 -8.02 1.76
N HIS A 496 12.92 -7.42 1.88
CA HIS A 496 11.66 -8.14 1.98
C HIS A 496 10.81 -7.90 0.74
N PHE A 497 10.56 -8.96 -0.02
CA PHE A 497 9.61 -9.01 -1.14
C PHE A 497 8.19 -9.18 -0.61
N ASN A 498 7.84 -8.43 0.44
CA ASN A 498 6.51 -8.50 1.04
C ASN A 498 5.50 -8.07 -0.02
N GLY A 499 4.44 -8.89 -0.16
CA GLY A 499 3.38 -8.67 -1.13
C GLY A 499 3.20 -9.72 -2.20
N ASN A 500 2.43 -9.35 -3.22
CA ASN A 500 1.93 -10.30 -4.20
C ASN A 500 2.95 -10.54 -5.33
N SER A 501 3.80 -9.56 -5.64
CA SER A 501 4.80 -9.66 -6.70
C SER A 501 6.09 -10.32 -6.21
N LYS A 502 6.02 -11.61 -5.88
CA LYS A 502 7.17 -12.40 -5.46
C LYS A 502 8.16 -12.62 -6.62
N PRO A 503 9.48 -12.69 -6.35
CA PRO A 503 10.49 -12.78 -7.40
C PRO A 503 10.45 -14.10 -8.19
N TRP A 504 9.99 -15.19 -7.59
CA TRP A 504 9.80 -16.49 -8.25
C TRP A 504 8.49 -16.60 -9.04
N LEU A 505 7.67 -15.54 -9.08
CA LEU A 505 6.42 -15.51 -9.85
C LEU A 505 6.59 -14.69 -11.13
N LYS A 506 5.78 -15.00 -12.15
CA LYS A 506 5.75 -14.22 -13.40
C LYS A 506 5.36 -12.76 -13.19
N ILE A 507 4.54 -12.50 -12.18
CA ILE A 507 4.09 -11.15 -11.77
C ILE A 507 5.10 -10.43 -10.86
N GLY A 508 6.27 -11.03 -10.60
CA GLY A 508 7.35 -10.41 -9.85
C GLY A 508 7.86 -9.14 -10.52
N ILE A 509 8.24 -8.14 -9.71
CA ILE A 509 8.73 -6.86 -10.21
C ILE A 509 10.11 -7.05 -10.83
N GLU A 510 10.23 -6.88 -12.15
CA GLU A 510 11.41 -7.26 -12.94
C GLU A 510 12.72 -6.68 -12.40
N LYS A 511 12.74 -5.39 -12.04
CA LYS A 511 13.94 -4.73 -11.48
C LYS A 511 14.42 -5.31 -10.14
N TYR A 512 13.58 -6.04 -9.41
CA TYR A 512 13.93 -6.62 -8.11
C TYR A 512 14.26 -8.11 -8.18
N LYS A 513 13.88 -8.82 -9.25
CA LYS A 513 14.22 -10.24 -9.41
C LYS A 513 15.72 -10.55 -9.29
N PRO A 514 16.64 -9.77 -9.89
CA PRO A 514 18.08 -10.07 -9.79
C PRO A 514 18.62 -10.08 -8.36
N LEU A 515 17.98 -9.38 -7.42
CA LEU A 515 18.37 -9.36 -6.01
C LEU A 515 18.14 -10.72 -5.34
N TRP A 516 17.16 -11.49 -5.81
CA TRP A 516 16.79 -12.82 -5.34
C TRP A 516 17.46 -13.93 -6.18
N GLU A 517 17.43 -13.80 -7.51
CA GLU A 517 17.93 -14.80 -8.46
C GLU A 517 19.42 -15.11 -8.27
N LYS A 518 20.24 -14.13 -7.84
CA LYS A 518 21.67 -14.34 -7.57
C LYS A 518 21.97 -15.37 -6.46
N TYR A 519 20.96 -15.74 -5.66
CA TYR A 519 21.06 -16.76 -4.62
C TYR A 519 20.43 -18.09 -5.01
N VAL A 520 19.93 -18.21 -6.24
CA VAL A 520 19.43 -19.46 -6.81
C VAL A 520 20.52 -20.09 -7.67
N ASP A 521 20.84 -21.34 -7.39
CA ASP A 521 21.76 -22.11 -8.22
C ASP A 521 21.03 -22.73 -9.41
N TYR A 522 20.82 -21.97 -10.48
CA TYR A 522 20.19 -22.45 -11.72
C TYR A 522 21.00 -23.55 -12.43
N SER A 523 22.25 -23.81 -12.02
CA SER A 523 23.02 -24.95 -12.51
C SER A 523 22.64 -26.27 -11.84
N HIS A 524 21.87 -26.22 -10.74
CA HIS A 524 21.44 -27.41 -10.01
C HIS A 524 20.57 -28.32 -10.92
N PRO A 525 20.91 -29.62 -11.10
CA PRO A 525 20.25 -30.50 -12.06
C PRO A 525 18.72 -30.58 -11.90
N LEU A 526 18.23 -30.63 -10.65
CA LEU A 526 16.78 -30.64 -10.38
C LEU A 526 16.07 -29.35 -10.80
N LEU A 527 16.72 -28.19 -10.75
CA LEU A 527 16.13 -26.93 -11.19
C LEU A 527 16.07 -26.88 -12.71
N GLN A 528 17.13 -27.31 -13.40
CA GLN A 528 17.15 -27.40 -14.87
C GLN A 528 16.07 -28.35 -15.40
N GLN A 529 15.92 -29.52 -14.79
CA GLN A 529 14.89 -30.51 -15.15
C GLN A 529 13.46 -30.01 -14.91
N CYS A 530 13.28 -29.01 -14.05
CA CYS A 530 11.99 -28.39 -13.77
C CYS A 530 11.81 -27.04 -14.46
N ASN A 531 12.68 -26.70 -15.43
CA ASN A 531 12.60 -25.50 -16.24
C ASN A 531 12.58 -24.21 -15.41
N PHE A 532 13.41 -24.11 -14.38
CA PHE A 532 13.80 -22.81 -13.84
C PHE A 532 14.83 -22.20 -14.79
N HIS A 533 14.41 -21.23 -15.61
CA HIS A 533 15.25 -20.52 -16.59
C HIS A 533 15.14 -19.02 -16.38
#